data_AF-A0A633RGG0-F1
#
_entry.id   AF-A0A633RGG0-F1
#
_cell.length_a   1.000
_cell.length_b   1.000
_cell.length_c   1.000
_cell.angle_alpha   90.00
_cell.angle_beta   90.00
_cell.angle_gamma   90.00
#
_symmetry.space_group_name_H-M   'P 1'
#
loop_
_entity.id
_entity.type
_entity.pdbx_description
1 polymer ?
#
loop_
_entity_poly.entity_id
_entity_poly.type
_entity_poly.pdbx_seq_one_letter_code
_entity_poly.pdbx_strand_id
1 'polypeptide(L)'
;MRLLPGMVMLMLVLVIAGSARATTDVMPFKDEAQEQQFRQLTEQLRCPKCQNNSIADSNAMIATDMRRRVYDLMQEGKSRQEIIDYMVARYGNFVTYDPPLTPLTVLLWVLPLATIVAGGWIIVARTRRRVRIRQDVLADAIPAAGPRAGWGAYVPGVVMALVVAAISYSQTGSYPQVRAWQQATAQTPGLLARALDPQAQPLNEEEMARLALGLRTRLQNDAGNVEG
;
A
#
# COMPACT_ATOMS: atom_id res chain seq x y z
N MET A 1 28.76 -34.35 35.77
CA MET A 1 27.29 -34.42 35.52
C MET A 1 26.64 -33.06 35.19
N ARG A 2 27.34 -31.91 35.23
CA ARG A 2 26.77 -30.58 34.95
C ARG A 2 26.66 -30.18 33.46
N LEU A 3 27.29 -30.94 32.55
CA LEU A 3 27.30 -30.67 31.09
C LEU A 3 26.17 -31.38 30.34
N LEU A 4 25.55 -32.39 30.96
CA LEU A 4 24.44 -33.16 30.38
C LEU A 4 23.20 -32.30 30.04
N PRO A 5 22.72 -31.37 30.91
CA PRO A 5 21.55 -30.56 30.58
C PRO A 5 21.82 -29.56 29.45
N GLY A 6 23.05 -29.02 29.37
CA GLY A 6 23.44 -28.11 28.29
C GLY A 6 23.49 -28.80 26.93
N MET A 7 23.96 -30.05 26.88
CA MET A 7 24.03 -30.81 25.63
C MET A 7 22.65 -31.28 25.16
N VAL A 8 21.75 -31.63 26.08
CA VAL A 8 20.34 -31.96 25.78
C VAL A 8 19.60 -30.73 25.26
N MET A 9 19.82 -29.56 25.86
CA MET A 9 19.21 -28.30 25.43
C MET A 9 19.71 -27.85 24.05
N LEU A 10 21.02 -28.00 23.77
CA LEU A 10 21.59 -27.72 22.45
C LEU A 10 21.03 -28.66 21.36
N MET A 11 20.94 -29.96 21.65
CA MET A 11 20.33 -30.95 20.76
C MET A 11 18.86 -30.62 20.47
N LEU A 12 18.10 -30.23 21.49
CA LEU A 12 16.70 -29.84 21.34
C LEU A 12 16.55 -28.60 20.45
N VAL A 13 17.40 -27.58 20.64
CA VAL A 13 17.41 -26.38 19.79
C VAL A 13 17.76 -26.71 18.33
N LEU A 14 18.73 -27.60 18.10
CA LEU A 14 19.08 -28.05 16.75
C LEU A 14 17.95 -28.81 16.05
N VAL A 15 17.23 -29.67 16.78
CA VAL A 15 16.09 -30.42 16.26
C VAL A 15 14.94 -29.48 15.89
N ILE A 16 14.68 -28.45 16.70
CA ILE A 16 13.64 -27.45 16.40
C ILE A 16 14.04 -26.60 15.18
N ALA A 17 15.31 -26.20 15.06
CA ALA A 17 15.80 -25.40 13.93
C ALA A 17 15.76 -26.14 12.58
N GLY A 18 15.82 -27.48 12.56
CA GLY A 18 15.72 -28.30 11.35
C GLY A 18 14.31 -28.34 10.71
N SER A 19 13.31 -27.74 11.36
CA SER A 19 11.90 -27.79 10.93
C SER A 19 11.53 -26.71 9.90
N ALA A 20 12.49 -26.17 9.15
CA ALA A 20 12.20 -25.22 8.08
C ALA A 20 11.89 -25.98 6.77
N ARG A 21 10.63 -26.40 6.60
CA ARG A 21 10.14 -26.85 5.29
C ARG A 21 9.97 -25.63 4.38
N ALA A 22 10.94 -25.38 3.51
CA ALA A 22 10.76 -24.45 2.40
C ALA A 22 9.78 -25.09 1.41
N THR A 23 8.54 -24.59 1.36
CA THR A 23 7.57 -24.96 0.32
C THR A 23 7.91 -24.20 -0.97
N THR A 24 9.02 -24.56 -1.61
CA THR A 24 9.28 -24.08 -2.97
C THR A 24 8.30 -24.79 -3.90
N ASP A 25 7.43 -24.05 -4.59
CA ASP A 25 6.63 -24.60 -5.71
C ASP A 25 7.63 -25.10 -6.77
N VAL A 26 7.92 -26.40 -6.78
CA VAL A 26 8.80 -27.02 -7.78
C VAL A 26 7.97 -27.26 -9.03
N MET A 27 8.21 -26.45 -10.07
CA MET A 27 7.60 -26.62 -11.38
C MET A 27 8.55 -27.41 -12.30
N PRO A 28 8.07 -28.44 -13.03
CA PRO A 28 8.91 -29.20 -13.93
C PRO A 28 9.16 -28.43 -15.23
N PHE A 29 10.41 -28.03 -15.49
CA PHE A 29 10.82 -27.41 -16.74
C PHE A 29 11.43 -28.43 -17.70
N LYS A 30 11.32 -28.19 -19.02
CA LYS A 30 11.88 -29.07 -20.06
C LYS A 30 13.40 -28.98 -20.14
N ASP A 31 13.94 -27.78 -19.95
CA ASP A 31 15.37 -27.48 -20.00
C ASP A 31 15.72 -26.30 -19.07
N GLU A 32 17.01 -26.06 -18.84
CA GLU A 32 17.48 -24.92 -18.03
C GLU A 32 17.12 -23.57 -18.66
N ALA A 33 17.01 -23.48 -19.99
CA ALA A 33 16.66 -22.24 -20.68
C ALA A 33 15.23 -21.80 -20.36
N GLN A 34 14.29 -22.75 -20.29
CA GLN A 34 12.91 -22.52 -19.92
C GLN A 34 12.79 -22.09 -18.45
N GLU A 35 13.57 -22.70 -17.55
CA GLU A 35 13.62 -22.27 -16.15
C GLU A 35 14.15 -20.82 -16.04
N GLN A 36 15.23 -20.49 -16.75
CA GLN A 36 15.77 -19.13 -16.77
C GLN A 36 14.77 -18.11 -17.32
N GLN A 37 14.07 -18.45 -18.39
CA GLN A 37 13.02 -17.60 -18.95
C GLN A 37 11.89 -17.39 -17.94
N PHE A 38 11.49 -18.43 -17.22
CA PHE A 38 10.47 -18.33 -16.16
C PHE A 38 10.94 -17.42 -15.01
N ARG A 39 12.19 -17.57 -14.56
CA ARG A 39 12.79 -16.72 -13.52
C ARG A 39 12.82 -15.25 -13.94
N GLN A 40 13.32 -14.95 -15.14
CA GLN A 40 13.37 -13.58 -15.65
C GLN A 40 11.98 -12.94 -15.76
N LEU A 41 10.99 -13.71 -16.22
CA LEU A 41 9.63 -13.23 -16.38
C LEU A 41 8.94 -12.97 -15.03
N THR A 42 9.15 -13.86 -14.05
CA THR A 42 8.59 -13.70 -12.70
C THR A 42 9.27 -12.61 -11.88
N GLU A 43 10.52 -12.26 -12.17
CA GLU A 43 11.21 -11.11 -11.57
C GLU A 43 10.69 -9.77 -12.14
N GLN A 44 10.29 -9.74 -13.41
CA GLN A 44 9.74 -8.54 -14.07
C GLN A 44 8.27 -8.27 -13.75
N LEU A 45 7.58 -9.24 -13.16
CA LEU A 45 6.20 -9.11 -12.76
C LEU A 45 6.12 -8.82 -11.24
N ARG A 46 5.41 -7.77 -10.88
CA ARG A 46 5.13 -7.33 -9.50
C ARG A 46 3.84 -7.95 -8.99
N CYS A 47 3.81 -8.25 -7.68
CA CYS A 47 2.58 -8.62 -7.00
C CYS A 47 1.76 -7.36 -6.65
N PRO A 48 0.54 -7.17 -7.19
CA PRO A 48 -0.26 -5.96 -6.97
C PRO A 48 -0.83 -5.82 -5.55
N LYS A 49 -0.72 -6.87 -4.73
CA LYS A 49 -1.17 -6.90 -3.33
C LYS A 49 -0.02 -6.88 -2.32
N CYS A 50 1.21 -6.97 -2.79
CA CYS A 50 2.40 -7.07 -1.95
C CYS A 50 3.12 -5.72 -1.89
N GLN A 51 4.00 -5.53 -0.90
CA GLN A 51 4.79 -4.31 -0.78
C GLN A 51 5.91 -4.26 -1.83
N ASN A 52 5.58 -3.90 -3.07
CA ASN A 52 6.52 -3.69 -4.17
C ASN A 52 7.53 -4.85 -4.40
N ASN A 53 7.10 -6.08 -4.16
CA ASN A 53 7.89 -7.29 -4.41
C ASN A 53 7.52 -7.91 -5.76
N SER A 54 8.49 -8.58 -6.39
CA SER A 54 8.21 -9.42 -7.56
C SER A 54 7.36 -10.63 -7.20
N ILE A 55 6.71 -11.24 -8.19
CA ILE A 55 5.99 -12.50 -7.97
C ILE A 55 6.95 -13.67 -7.74
N ALA A 56 8.23 -13.53 -8.10
CA ALA A 56 9.27 -14.50 -7.80
C ALA A 56 9.61 -14.57 -6.30
N ASP A 57 9.72 -13.41 -5.64
CA ASP A 57 10.17 -13.30 -4.24
C ASP A 57 9.02 -13.33 -3.22
N SER A 58 7.81 -12.94 -3.64
CA SER A 58 6.66 -12.90 -2.74
C SER A 58 6.01 -14.27 -2.54
N ASN A 59 5.80 -14.64 -1.27
CA ASN A 59 5.05 -15.85 -0.86
C ASN A 59 3.53 -15.61 -0.70
N ALA A 60 3.00 -14.49 -1.18
CA ALA A 60 1.55 -14.26 -1.13
C ALA A 60 0.80 -15.25 -2.03
N MET A 61 -0.39 -15.67 -1.61
CA MET A 61 -1.26 -16.58 -2.39
C MET A 61 -1.49 -16.08 -3.82
N ILE A 62 -1.63 -14.77 -4.02
CA ILE A 62 -1.78 -14.16 -5.35
C ILE A 62 -0.52 -14.28 -6.22
N ALA A 63 0.68 -14.21 -5.62
CA ALA A 63 1.95 -14.35 -6.34
C ALA A 63 2.16 -15.80 -6.79
N THR A 64 1.75 -16.78 -5.97
CA THR A 64 1.73 -18.19 -6.36
C THR A 64 0.76 -18.46 -7.51
N ASP A 65 -0.45 -17.93 -7.47
CA ASP A 65 -1.42 -18.06 -8.57
C ASP A 65 -0.89 -17.46 -9.89
N MET A 66 -0.30 -16.25 -9.81
CA MET A 66 0.31 -15.61 -10.97
C MET A 66 1.50 -16.40 -11.53
N ARG A 67 2.38 -16.94 -10.67
CA ARG A 67 3.50 -17.81 -11.09
C ARG A 67 3.01 -19.05 -11.83
N ARG A 68 1.96 -19.71 -11.33
CA ARG A 68 1.33 -20.84 -12.01
C ARG A 68 0.79 -20.43 -13.37
N ARG A 69 0.10 -19.29 -13.45
CA ARG A 69 -0.44 -18.81 -14.72
C ARG A 69 0.65 -18.45 -15.74
N VAL A 70 1.77 -17.88 -15.30
CA VAL A 70 2.95 -17.64 -16.16
C VAL A 70 3.48 -18.97 -16.68
N TYR A 71 3.61 -19.97 -15.82
CA TYR A 71 4.09 -21.30 -16.20
C TYR A 71 3.17 -21.96 -17.24
N ASP A 72 1.85 -21.91 -17.04
CA ASP A 72 0.88 -22.47 -17.99
C ASP A 72 1.02 -21.83 -19.37
N LEU A 73 1.11 -20.49 -19.43
CA LEU A 73 1.25 -19.76 -20.70
C LEU A 73 2.58 -20.07 -21.40
N MET A 74 3.65 -20.30 -20.64
CA MET A 74 4.93 -20.76 -21.21
C MET A 74 4.81 -22.17 -21.80
N GLN A 75 4.05 -23.06 -21.16
CA GLN A 75 3.81 -24.42 -21.68
C GLN A 75 2.89 -24.41 -22.90
N GLU A 76 1.99 -23.43 -23.01
CA GLU A 76 1.20 -23.14 -24.22
C GLU A 76 2.05 -22.58 -25.38
N GLY A 77 3.35 -22.30 -25.16
CA GLY A 77 4.26 -21.79 -26.19
C GLY A 77 4.12 -20.29 -26.45
N LYS A 78 3.52 -19.53 -25.51
CA LYS A 78 3.40 -18.07 -25.63
C LYS A 78 4.75 -17.39 -25.50
N SER A 79 4.96 -16.34 -26.29
CA SER A 79 6.15 -15.49 -26.19
C SER A 79 6.15 -14.66 -24.89
N ARG A 80 7.33 -14.20 -24.47
CA ARG A 80 7.49 -13.35 -23.28
C ARG A 80 6.54 -12.14 -23.30
N GLN A 81 6.42 -11.47 -24.45
CA GLN A 81 5.57 -10.28 -24.57
C GLN A 81 4.09 -10.65 -24.47
N GLU A 82 3.64 -11.72 -25.11
CA GLU A 82 2.25 -12.20 -24.98
C GLU A 82 1.88 -12.55 -23.54
N ILE A 83 2.83 -13.12 -22.78
CA ILE A 83 2.61 -13.43 -21.36
C ILE A 83 2.48 -12.13 -20.55
N ILE A 84 3.37 -11.16 -20.76
CA ILE A 84 3.29 -9.86 -20.08
C ILE A 84 1.98 -9.16 -20.42
N ASP A 85 1.60 -9.14 -21.69
CA ASP A 85 0.37 -8.51 -22.17
C ASP A 85 -0.86 -9.18 -21.56
N TYR A 86 -0.88 -10.51 -21.45
CA TYR A 86 -1.93 -11.25 -20.75
C TYR A 86 -2.00 -10.87 -19.26
N MET A 87 -0.84 -10.79 -18.60
CA MET A 87 -0.76 -10.42 -17.19
C MET A 87 -1.24 -8.98 -16.96
N VAL A 88 -0.88 -8.05 -17.84
CA VAL A 88 -1.35 -6.67 -17.79
C VAL A 88 -2.84 -6.57 -18.08
N ALA A 89 -3.37 -7.32 -19.05
CA ALA A 89 -4.79 -7.34 -19.38
C ALA A 89 -5.64 -7.90 -18.22
N ARG A 90 -5.12 -8.88 -17.47
CA ARG A 90 -5.85 -9.55 -16.39
C ARG A 90 -5.68 -8.87 -15.03
N TYR A 91 -4.48 -8.39 -14.71
CA TYR A 91 -4.11 -7.89 -13.39
C TYR A 91 -3.79 -6.38 -13.37
N GLY A 92 -3.73 -5.72 -14.54
CA GLY A 92 -3.54 -4.28 -14.71
C GLY A 92 -2.09 -3.85 -14.97
N ASN A 93 -1.91 -2.57 -15.33
CA ASN A 93 -0.61 -2.00 -15.70
C ASN A 93 0.45 -2.03 -14.57
N PHE A 94 0.02 -2.10 -13.31
CA PHE A 94 0.91 -2.11 -12.13
C PHE A 94 1.67 -3.44 -11.93
N VAL A 95 1.29 -4.48 -12.67
CA VAL A 95 1.89 -5.81 -12.56
C VAL A 95 3.23 -5.92 -13.27
N THR A 96 3.59 -5.02 -14.17
CA THR A 96 4.91 -5.04 -14.82
C THR A 96 5.79 -3.91 -14.28
N TYR A 97 7.11 -4.14 -14.18
CA TYR A 97 8.08 -3.06 -13.93
C TYR A 97 8.17 -2.07 -15.12
N ASP A 98 7.86 -2.54 -16.32
CA ASP A 98 7.84 -1.75 -17.56
C ASP A 98 6.41 -1.65 -18.09
N PRO A 99 5.59 -0.72 -17.57
CA PRO A 99 4.22 -0.51 -18.07
C PRO A 99 4.24 0.07 -19.49
N PRO A 100 3.24 -0.29 -20.33
CA PRO A 100 3.16 0.21 -21.69
C PRO A 100 2.98 1.74 -21.72
N LEU A 101 3.57 2.39 -22.73
CA LEU A 101 3.39 3.82 -22.97
C LEU A 101 1.98 4.10 -23.47
N THR A 102 1.15 4.69 -22.61
CA THR A 102 -0.21 5.11 -22.96
C THR A 102 -0.21 6.60 -23.36
N PRO A 103 -1.18 7.08 -24.14
CA PRO A 103 -1.27 8.51 -24.47
C PRO A 103 -1.30 9.41 -23.24
N LEU A 104 -1.94 8.95 -22.16
CA LEU A 104 -1.99 9.66 -20.89
C LEU A 104 -0.62 9.76 -20.21
N THR A 105 0.16 8.67 -20.19
CA THR A 105 1.52 8.73 -19.62
C THR A 105 2.38 9.69 -20.44
N VAL A 106 2.33 9.62 -21.78
CA VAL A 106 3.07 10.55 -22.65
C VAL A 106 2.69 12.01 -22.36
N LEU A 107 1.39 12.32 -22.28
CA LEU A 107 0.93 13.67 -21.94
C LEU A 107 1.47 14.16 -20.59
N LEU A 108 1.48 13.28 -19.58
CA LEU A 108 1.96 13.59 -18.23
C LEU A 108 3.45 13.95 -18.22
N TRP A 109 4.26 13.39 -19.12
CA TRP A 109 5.68 13.73 -19.27
C TRP A 109 5.93 14.94 -20.17
N VAL A 110 5.18 15.08 -21.27
CA VAL A 110 5.34 16.20 -22.22
C VAL A 110 4.92 17.53 -21.60
N LEU A 111 3.87 17.53 -20.78
CA LEU A 111 3.32 18.76 -20.20
C LEU A 111 4.32 19.50 -19.29
N PRO A 112 5.00 18.86 -18.31
CA PRO A 112 6.05 19.52 -17.51
C PRO A 112 7.21 20.05 -18.36
N LEU A 113 7.64 19.29 -19.37
CA LEU A 113 8.72 19.74 -20.25
C LEU A 113 8.31 20.98 -21.04
N ALA A 114 7.09 20.98 -21.58
CA ALA A 114 6.53 22.11 -22.32
C ALA A 114 6.39 23.36 -21.45
N THR A 115 5.96 23.23 -20.18
CA THR A 115 5.82 24.39 -19.28
C THR A 115 7.17 24.97 -18.89
N ILE A 116 8.20 24.15 -18.65
CA ILE A 116 9.56 24.62 -18.38
C ILE A 116 10.11 25.39 -19.59
N VAL A 117 9.98 24.83 -20.78
CA VAL A 117 10.44 25.47 -22.03
C VAL A 117 9.70 26.79 -22.26
N ALA A 118 8.36 26.79 -22.12
CA ALA A 118 7.56 28.00 -22.28
C ALA A 118 7.91 29.07 -21.23
N GLY A 119 8.07 28.69 -19.96
CA GLY A 119 8.47 29.61 -18.89
C GLY A 119 9.86 30.21 -19.13
N GLY A 120 10.85 29.38 -19.46
CA GLY A 120 12.20 29.82 -19.80
C GLY A 120 12.21 30.76 -21.00
N TRP A 121 11.44 30.44 -22.04
CA TRP A 121 11.27 31.29 -23.22
C TRP A 121 10.70 32.66 -22.86
N ILE A 122 9.64 32.72 -22.03
CA ILE A 122 9.02 33.97 -21.59
C ILE A 122 10.01 34.85 -20.81
N ILE A 123 10.82 34.26 -19.91
CA ILE A 123 11.83 34.98 -19.13
C ILE A 123 12.88 35.61 -20.05
N VAL A 124 13.40 34.84 -21.01
CA VAL A 124 14.39 35.35 -21.99
C VAL A 124 13.78 36.42 -22.89
N ALA A 125 12.55 36.21 -23.36
CA ALA A 125 11.85 37.17 -24.20
C ALA A 125 11.60 38.51 -23.47
N ARG A 126 11.28 38.47 -22.16
CA ARG A 126 11.07 39.67 -21.35
C ARG A 126 12.38 40.36 -20.95
N THR A 127 13.43 39.63 -20.58
CA THR A 127 14.73 40.25 -20.23
C THR A 127 15.41 40.91 -21.43
N ARG A 128 15.18 40.41 -22.66
CA ARG A 128 15.61 41.08 -23.89
C ARG A 128 14.85 42.39 -24.16
N ARG A 129 13.64 42.56 -23.63
CA ARG A 129 12.90 43.84 -23.62
C ARG A 129 13.33 44.66 -22.40
N ARG A 130 14.50 45.29 -22.50
CA ARG A 130 15.09 46.13 -21.44
C ARG A 130 14.07 47.13 -20.87
N VAL A 131 13.64 46.93 -19.62
CA VAL A 131 13.15 48.03 -18.76
C VAL A 131 14.36 48.53 -17.99
N ARG A 132 14.73 49.81 -18.15
CA ARG A 132 15.69 50.46 -17.24
C ARG A 132 15.04 50.49 -15.86
N ILE A 133 15.50 49.64 -14.94
CA ILE A 133 15.13 49.75 -13.53
C ILE A 133 15.81 51.01 -13.00
N ARG A 134 14.98 51.99 -12.63
CA ARG A 134 15.34 53.27 -12.01
C ARG A 134 15.62 52.98 -10.53
N GLN A 135 16.90 52.72 -10.20
CA GLN A 135 17.37 52.27 -8.88
C GLN A 135 17.06 53.25 -7.72
N ASP A 136 16.83 54.51 -8.05
CA ASP A 136 16.48 55.62 -7.16
C ASP A 136 15.14 55.44 -6.45
N VAL A 137 14.17 54.74 -7.05
CA VAL A 137 12.85 54.52 -6.43
C VAL A 137 12.88 53.45 -5.33
N LEU A 138 13.86 52.53 -5.36
CA LEU A 138 13.96 51.46 -4.36
C LEU A 138 14.59 51.94 -3.04
N ALA A 139 15.47 52.94 -3.10
CA ALA A 139 16.16 53.46 -1.91
C ALA A 139 15.20 54.25 -1.00
N ASP A 140 14.25 54.98 -1.58
CA ASP A 140 13.25 55.78 -0.84
C ASP A 140 12.07 54.93 -0.32
N ALA A 141 11.93 53.69 -0.80
CA ALA A 141 10.78 52.83 -0.54
C ALA A 141 11.01 51.79 0.57
N ILE A 142 12.20 51.71 1.20
CA ILE A 142 12.46 50.77 2.31
C ILE A 142 12.01 51.42 3.62
N PRO A 143 10.85 51.05 4.20
CA PRO A 143 10.46 51.58 5.50
C PRO A 143 11.37 50.97 6.57
N ALA A 144 11.74 51.76 7.57
CA ALA A 144 12.42 51.24 8.76
C ALA A 144 11.63 50.07 9.35
N ALA A 145 12.35 49.01 9.78
CA ALA A 145 11.76 47.78 10.27
C ALA A 145 10.64 48.05 11.30
N GLY A 146 9.40 47.81 10.87
CA GLY A 146 8.20 48.02 11.68
C GLY A 146 8.15 47.09 12.90
N PRO A 147 7.25 47.37 13.87
CA PRO A 147 7.16 46.60 15.10
C PRO A 147 6.94 45.12 14.79
N ARG A 148 7.69 44.25 15.48
CA ARG A 148 7.58 42.79 15.34
C ARG A 148 6.14 42.37 15.65
N ALA A 149 5.46 41.78 14.68
CA ALA A 149 4.07 41.32 14.84
C ALA A 149 3.98 40.34 16.03
N GLY A 150 3.16 40.68 17.02
CA GLY A 150 2.91 39.83 18.19
C GLY A 150 2.21 38.53 17.82
N TRP A 151 2.18 37.57 18.75
CA TRP A 151 1.66 36.20 18.50
C TRP A 151 0.22 36.16 17.97
N GLY A 152 -0.58 37.21 18.24
CA GLY A 152 -1.93 37.40 17.71
C GLY A 152 -2.03 37.42 16.18
N ALA A 153 -0.96 37.78 15.46
CA ALA A 153 -0.96 37.80 13.99
C ALA A 153 -1.06 36.38 13.38
N TYR A 154 -0.67 35.34 14.12
CA TYR A 154 -0.70 33.95 13.65
C TYR A 154 -2.01 33.24 13.96
N VAL A 155 -2.83 33.78 14.87
CA VAL A 155 -4.11 33.21 15.29
C VAL A 155 -5.04 32.90 14.11
N PRO A 156 -5.31 33.81 13.16
CA PRO A 156 -6.18 33.49 12.02
C PRO A 156 -5.60 32.37 11.14
N GLY A 157 -4.28 32.30 10.98
CA GLY A 157 -3.61 31.23 10.25
C GLY A 157 -3.73 29.87 10.95
N VAL A 158 -3.56 29.83 12.27
CA VAL A 158 -3.74 28.61 13.08
C VAL A 158 -5.19 28.14 13.07
N VAL A 159 -6.15 29.05 13.23
CA VAL A 159 -7.58 28.73 13.15
C VAL A 159 -7.92 28.18 11.77
N MET A 160 -7.45 28.83 10.71
CA MET A 160 -7.68 28.34 9.35
C MET A 160 -7.04 26.97 9.10
N ALA A 161 -5.84 26.73 9.62
CA ALA A 161 -5.18 25.42 9.53
C ALA A 161 -5.96 24.32 10.28
N LEU A 162 -6.47 24.60 11.48
CA LEU A 162 -7.29 23.66 12.25
C LEU A 162 -8.63 23.36 11.55
N VAL A 163 -9.28 24.38 11.00
CA VAL A 163 -10.53 24.24 10.24
C VAL A 163 -10.32 23.38 9.00
N VAL A 164 -9.27 23.67 8.21
CA VAL A 164 -8.92 22.88 7.02
C VAL A 164 -8.58 21.45 7.40
N ALA A 165 -7.81 21.24 8.47
CA ALA A 165 -7.50 19.90 8.97
C ALA A 165 -8.76 19.14 9.39
N ALA A 166 -9.68 19.77 10.11
CA ALA A 166 -10.94 19.16 10.54
C ALA A 166 -11.85 18.81 9.35
N ILE A 167 -11.95 19.69 8.36
CA ILE A 167 -12.72 19.46 7.12
C ILE A 167 -12.08 18.35 6.28
N SER A 168 -10.75 18.32 6.17
CA SER A 168 -10.06 17.25 5.46
C SER A 168 -10.29 15.92 6.17
N TYR A 169 -10.13 15.88 7.50
CA TYR A 169 -10.35 14.68 8.30
C TYR A 169 -11.80 14.20 8.23
N SER A 170 -12.79 15.09 8.16
CA SER A 170 -14.18 14.67 8.03
C SER A 170 -14.50 14.06 6.66
N GLN A 171 -13.81 14.48 5.59
CA GLN A 171 -14.00 13.93 4.25
C GLN A 171 -13.19 12.66 4.00
N THR A 172 -11.95 12.58 4.47
CA THR A 172 -11.05 11.45 4.20
C THR A 172 -10.95 10.47 5.35
N GLY A 173 -11.46 10.82 6.53
CA GLY A 173 -11.33 10.02 7.74
C GLY A 173 -12.33 8.87 7.80
N SER A 174 -11.87 7.73 8.30
CA SER A 174 -12.67 6.53 8.55
C SER A 174 -13.44 6.57 9.87
N TYR A 175 -13.72 7.76 10.41
CA TYR A 175 -14.47 7.94 11.65
C TYR A 175 -15.81 7.15 11.72
N PRO A 176 -16.65 7.10 10.67
CA PRO A 176 -17.86 6.28 10.72
C PRO A 176 -17.57 4.78 10.87
N GLN A 177 -16.48 4.27 10.28
CA GLN A 177 -16.08 2.87 10.40
C GLN A 177 -15.62 2.54 11.82
N VAL A 178 -14.89 3.46 12.47
CA VAL A 178 -14.48 3.32 13.87
C VAL A 178 -15.70 3.30 14.80
N ARG A 179 -16.69 4.17 14.57
CA ARG A 179 -17.92 4.17 15.38
C ARG A 179 -18.75 2.89 15.19
N ALA A 180 -18.85 2.40 13.95
CA ALA A 180 -19.52 1.13 13.67
C ALA A 180 -18.82 -0.05 14.36
N TRP A 181 -17.48 -0.09 14.32
CA TRP A 181 -16.68 -1.08 15.03
C TRP A 181 -16.85 -1.00 16.56
N GLN A 182 -16.87 0.22 17.13
CA GLN A 182 -17.12 0.42 18.57
C GLN A 182 -18.51 -0.09 18.98
N GLN A 183 -19.55 0.21 18.18
CA GLN A 183 -20.90 -0.27 18.42
C GLN A 183 -21.01 -1.79 18.33
N ALA A 184 -20.42 -2.41 17.29
CA ALA A 184 -20.39 -3.86 17.14
C ALA A 184 -19.71 -4.55 18.33
N THR A 185 -18.56 -4.02 18.77
CA THR A 185 -17.79 -4.55 19.91
C THR A 185 -18.55 -4.40 21.23
N ALA A 186 -19.24 -3.27 21.43
CA ALA A 186 -20.06 -3.04 22.63
C ALA A 186 -21.31 -3.94 22.70
N GLN A 187 -21.92 -4.25 21.56
CA GLN A 187 -23.12 -5.11 21.47
C GLN A 187 -22.81 -6.61 21.44
N THR A 188 -21.56 -6.99 21.19
CA THR A 188 -21.11 -8.38 21.08
C THR A 188 -21.54 -9.29 22.24
N PRO A 189 -21.38 -8.95 23.53
CA PRO A 189 -21.73 -9.86 24.62
C PRO A 189 -23.24 -10.16 24.68
N GLY A 190 -24.10 -9.18 24.36
CA GLY A 190 -25.54 -9.39 24.31
C GLY A 190 -25.99 -10.23 23.10
N LEU A 191 -25.35 -10.02 21.95
CA LEU A 191 -25.61 -10.82 20.74
C LEU A 191 -25.11 -12.27 20.90
N LEU A 192 -23.96 -12.47 21.54
CA LEU A 192 -23.42 -13.79 21.85
C LEU A 192 -24.34 -14.55 22.82
N ALA A 193 -24.79 -13.89 23.90
CA ALA A 193 -25.72 -14.50 24.85
C ALA A 193 -27.03 -14.93 24.19
N ARG A 194 -27.56 -14.12 23.27
CA ARG A 194 -28.77 -14.45 22.48
C ARG A 194 -28.53 -15.61 21.51
N ALA A 195 -27.36 -15.67 20.88
CA ALA A 195 -27.03 -16.74 19.94
C ALA A 195 -26.82 -18.10 20.62
N LEU A 196 -26.47 -18.11 21.91
CA LEU A 196 -26.30 -19.32 22.73
C LEU A 196 -27.61 -19.81 23.38
N ASP A 197 -28.67 -18.99 23.37
CA ASP A 197 -29.97 -19.34 23.95
C ASP A 197 -30.86 -20.08 22.93
N PRO A 198 -31.21 -21.36 23.15
CA PRO A 198 -32.07 -22.14 22.25
C PRO A 198 -33.51 -21.62 22.13
N GLN A 199 -33.96 -20.75 23.04
CA GLN A 199 -35.32 -20.22 23.08
C GLN A 199 -35.42 -18.76 22.56
N ALA A 200 -34.28 -18.14 22.21
CA ALA A 200 -34.26 -16.76 21.71
C ALA A 200 -34.61 -16.67 20.22
N GLN A 201 -35.06 -15.48 19.79
CA GLN A 201 -35.28 -15.20 18.37
C GLN A 201 -33.96 -15.23 17.59
N PRO A 202 -33.96 -15.77 16.35
CA PRO A 202 -32.75 -15.86 15.53
C PRO A 202 -32.22 -14.46 15.18
N LEU A 203 -30.89 -14.30 15.15
CA LEU A 203 -30.23 -13.05 14.79
C LEU A 203 -30.52 -12.69 13.33
N ASN A 204 -30.74 -11.40 13.07
CA ASN A 204 -30.83 -10.90 11.70
C ASN A 204 -29.44 -10.82 11.03
N GLU A 205 -29.38 -10.62 9.71
CA GLU A 205 -28.11 -10.57 8.97
C GLU A 205 -27.16 -9.48 9.46
N GLU A 206 -27.70 -8.32 9.88
CA GLU A 206 -26.90 -7.20 10.38
C GLU A 206 -26.31 -7.50 11.77
N GLU A 207 -27.08 -8.13 12.65
CA GLU A 207 -26.67 -8.59 13.98
C GLU A 207 -25.61 -9.70 13.87
N MET A 208 -25.77 -10.64 12.94
CA MET A 208 -24.76 -11.67 12.66
C MET A 208 -23.44 -11.04 12.18
N ALA A 209 -23.49 -10.06 11.27
CA ALA A 209 -22.29 -9.37 10.80
C ALA A 209 -21.59 -8.59 11.92
N ARG A 210 -22.35 -7.93 12.81
CA ARG A 210 -21.81 -7.22 13.99
C ARG A 210 -21.21 -8.19 15.01
N LEU A 211 -21.87 -9.32 15.26
CA LEU A 211 -21.38 -10.38 16.14
C LEU A 211 -20.07 -10.97 15.60
N ALA A 212 -20.00 -11.29 14.30
CA ALA A 212 -18.79 -11.81 13.67
C ALA A 212 -17.61 -10.82 13.75
N LEU A 213 -17.85 -9.53 13.51
CA LEU A 213 -16.83 -8.48 13.64
C LEU A 213 -16.31 -8.36 15.08
N GLY A 214 -17.23 -8.40 16.06
CA GLY A 214 -16.91 -8.35 17.48
C GLY A 214 -16.11 -9.56 17.97
N LEU A 215 -16.54 -10.78 17.59
CA LEU A 215 -15.85 -12.02 17.92
C LEU A 215 -14.45 -12.07 17.32
N ARG A 216 -14.28 -11.67 16.05
CA ARG A 216 -12.95 -11.55 15.43
C ARG A 216 -12.03 -10.62 16.22
N THR A 217 -12.56 -9.48 16.67
CA THR A 217 -11.80 -8.50 17.46
C THR A 217 -11.39 -9.09 18.82
N ARG A 218 -12.28 -9.83 19.50
CA ARG A 218 -11.93 -10.49 20.77
C ARG A 218 -10.91 -11.61 20.60
N LEU A 219 -11.06 -12.45 19.59
CA LEU A 219 -10.10 -13.53 19.29
C LEU A 219 -8.70 -13.00 18.94
N GLN A 220 -8.62 -11.81 18.35
CA GLN A 220 -7.33 -11.14 18.12
C GLN A 220 -6.67 -10.63 19.40
N ASN A 221 -7.46 -10.20 20.39
CA ASN A 221 -6.95 -9.68 21.65
C ASN A 221 -6.64 -10.79 22.67
N ASP A 222 -7.46 -11.85 22.70
CA ASP A 222 -7.35 -12.98 23.62
C ASP A 222 -7.29 -14.30 22.83
N ALA A 223 -6.14 -14.58 22.23
CA ALA A 223 -5.93 -15.78 21.39
C ALA A 223 -6.07 -17.12 22.14
N GLY A 224 -6.11 -17.10 23.48
CA GLY A 224 -6.29 -18.28 24.33
C GLY A 224 -7.74 -18.58 24.75
N ASN A 225 -8.70 -17.71 24.44
CA ASN A 225 -10.10 -17.88 24.86
C ASN A 225 -10.94 -18.55 23.76
N VAL A 226 -10.64 -19.82 23.48
CA VAL A 226 -11.38 -20.65 22.51
C VAL A 226 -12.61 -21.35 23.11
N GLU A 227 -12.84 -21.19 24.40
CA GLU A 227 -13.98 -21.73 25.13
C GLU A 227 -14.85 -20.54 25.58
N GLY A 228 -16.15 -20.59 25.26
CA GLY A 228 -17.08 -19.48 25.36
C GLY A 228 -17.27 -18.90 26.76
#